data_AF-A0A017TCW3-F1
#
_entry.id   AF-A0A017TCW3-F1
#
_cell.length_a   1.000
_cell.length_b   1.000
_cell.length_c   1.000
_cell.angle_alpha   90.00
_cell.angle_beta   90.00
_cell.angle_gamma   90.00
#
_symmetry.space_group_name_H-M   'P 1'
#
loop_
_entity.id
_entity.type
_entity.pdbx_description
1 polymer ?
#
loop_
_entity_poly.entity_id
_entity_poly.type
_entity_poly.pdbx_seq_one_letter_code
_entity_poly.pdbx_strand_id
1 'polypeptide(L)'
;MRTEQGVDLRFEIRGRQILRYTELSSGEQQFLAMCAAIVTSRASIVALEEPEISLHPDNQELMRDVLLEQVRSGLVDQILLESHVPVFDGPEVIRFRRSEQGATEVSREPSRPKDADLSAQAREAGAKKEWVTSDGYTRLPKEMRSDLGLQTGGYLWFLRPTPERQWEAWTADQLDGRFGWKDEEQEK
;
A
#
# COMPACT_ATOMS: atom_id res chain seq x y z
N MET A 1 -14.52 11.70 42.67
CA MET A 1 -13.65 11.24 41.57
C MET A 1 -14.41 10.13 40.86
N ARG A 2 -15.02 10.40 39.69
CA ARG A 2 -15.72 9.37 38.91
C ARG A 2 -14.66 8.49 38.27
N THR A 3 -14.62 7.22 38.63
CA THR A 3 -13.95 6.21 37.82
C THR A 3 -14.75 6.06 36.54
N GLU A 4 -14.25 6.62 35.44
CA GLU A 4 -14.76 6.28 34.12
C GLU A 4 -14.52 4.77 33.92
N GLN A 5 -15.61 3.99 33.94
CA GLN A 5 -15.58 2.59 33.53
C GLN A 5 -15.35 2.57 32.01
N GLY A 6 -14.10 2.72 31.60
CA GLY A 6 -13.70 2.53 30.20
C GLY A 6 -13.82 1.06 29.81
N VAL A 7 -14.23 0.82 28.57
CA VAL A 7 -14.16 -0.51 27.96
C VAL A 7 -12.69 -0.80 27.66
N ASP A 8 -12.14 -1.87 28.25
CA ASP A 8 -10.75 -2.32 28.04
C ASP A 8 -10.75 -3.59 27.18
N LEU A 9 -10.26 -3.48 25.95
CA LEU A 9 -10.10 -4.60 25.01
C LEU A 9 -8.68 -5.17 25.13
N ARG A 10 -8.59 -6.48 25.34
CA ARG A 10 -7.33 -7.20 25.56
C ARG A 10 -7.18 -8.35 24.57
N PHE A 11 -5.97 -8.50 24.03
CA PHE A 11 -5.61 -9.56 23.11
C PHE A 11 -4.81 -10.62 23.87
N GLU A 12 -5.30 -11.86 23.85
CA GLU A 12 -4.65 -12.99 24.52
C GLU A 12 -4.30 -14.09 23.51
N ILE A 13 -3.10 -14.65 23.64
CA ILE A 13 -2.68 -15.84 22.90
C ILE A 13 -2.32 -16.90 23.93
N ARG A 14 -3.02 -18.04 23.90
CA ARG A 14 -2.83 -19.17 24.83
C ARG A 14 -2.88 -18.74 26.32
N GLY A 15 -3.81 -17.85 26.66
CA GLY A 15 -4.03 -17.36 28.02
C GLY A 15 -2.97 -16.39 28.54
N ARG A 16 -2.07 -15.90 27.68
CA ARG A 16 -1.17 -14.78 28.00
C ARG A 16 -1.66 -13.53 27.32
N GLN A 17 -1.87 -12.47 28.09
CA GLN A 17 -2.11 -11.14 27.54
C GLN A 17 -0.89 -10.71 26.75
N ILE A 18 -1.12 -10.34 25.50
CA ILE A 18 -0.08 -9.88 24.58
C ILE A 18 -0.12 -8.36 24.49
N LEU A 19 -1.31 -7.77 24.30
CA LEU A 19 -1.50 -6.34 24.11
C LEU A 19 -2.87 -5.87 24.63
N ARG A 20 -2.94 -4.61 25.04
CA ARG A 20 -4.17 -3.82 25.24
C ARG A 20 -4.49 -3.04 23.98
N TYR A 21 -5.76 -2.72 23.78
CA TYR A 21 -6.19 -1.88 22.65
C TYR A 21 -5.44 -0.55 22.58
N THR A 22 -5.19 0.09 23.72
CA THR A 22 -4.43 1.36 23.80
C THR A 22 -2.95 1.23 23.49
N GLU A 23 -2.43 0.00 23.42
CA GLU A 23 -1.02 -0.29 23.08
C GLU A 23 -0.83 -0.53 21.57
N LEU A 24 -1.93 -0.54 20.79
CA LEU A 24 -1.91 -0.65 19.34
C LEU A 24 -1.75 0.72 18.65
N SER A 25 -1.22 0.72 17.43
CA SER A 25 -1.22 1.92 16.57
C SER A 25 -2.64 2.35 16.21
N SER A 26 -2.82 3.63 15.84
CA SER A 26 -4.14 4.16 15.45
C SER A 26 -4.75 3.39 14.27
N GLY A 27 -3.94 2.96 13.30
CA GLY A 27 -4.39 2.13 12.19
C GLY A 27 -4.87 0.75 12.61
N GLU A 28 -4.14 0.08 13.51
CA GLU A 28 -4.54 -1.23 14.05
C GLU A 28 -5.82 -1.11 14.89
N GLN A 29 -5.92 -0.05 15.70
CA GLN A 29 -7.13 0.26 16.47
C GLN A 29 -8.35 0.45 15.57
N GLN A 30 -8.22 1.25 14.51
CA GLN A 30 -9.28 1.46 13.51
C GLN A 30 -9.68 0.16 12.84
N PHE A 31 -8.71 -0.64 12.40
CA PHE A 31 -8.95 -1.93 11.75
C PHE A 31 -9.72 -2.90 12.67
N LEU A 32 -9.33 -2.97 13.96
CA LEU A 32 -10.00 -3.83 14.93
C LEU A 32 -11.40 -3.34 15.28
N ALA A 33 -11.59 -2.03 15.46
CA ALA A 33 -12.91 -1.44 15.70
C ALA A 33 -13.84 -1.71 14.51
N MET A 34 -13.34 -1.59 13.28
CA MET A 34 -14.08 -1.91 12.07
C MET A 34 -14.45 -3.40 12.01
N CYS A 35 -13.51 -4.31 12.24
CA CYS A 35 -13.79 -5.75 12.29
C CYS A 35 -14.87 -6.08 13.32
N ALA A 36 -14.77 -5.50 14.53
CA ALA A 36 -15.77 -5.67 15.57
C ALA A 36 -17.14 -5.13 15.14
N ALA A 37 -17.19 -3.95 14.50
CA ALA A 37 -18.42 -3.38 13.97
C ALA A 37 -19.07 -4.29 12.92
N ILE A 38 -18.29 -4.83 11.98
CA ILE A 38 -18.77 -5.76 10.95
C ILE A 38 -19.40 -6.99 11.60
N VAL A 39 -18.64 -7.66 12.48
CA VAL A 39 -19.07 -8.90 13.14
C VAL A 39 -20.31 -8.70 14.01
N THR A 40 -20.43 -7.53 14.65
CA THR A 40 -21.56 -7.25 15.56
C THR A 40 -22.79 -6.66 14.85
N SER A 41 -22.62 -6.02 13.70
CA SER A 41 -23.71 -5.33 12.97
C SER A 41 -24.79 -6.28 12.45
N ARG A 42 -24.42 -7.53 12.11
CA ARG A 42 -25.29 -8.48 11.37
C ARG A 42 -25.86 -7.91 10.06
N ALA A 43 -25.20 -6.91 9.48
CA ALA A 43 -25.64 -6.32 8.22
C ALA A 43 -25.34 -7.28 7.06
N SER A 44 -26.31 -7.47 6.17
CA SER A 44 -26.11 -8.20 4.91
C SER A 44 -25.13 -7.49 3.97
N ILE A 45 -25.13 -6.15 3.98
CA ILE A 45 -24.27 -5.34 3.13
C ILE A 45 -23.51 -4.35 4.00
N VAL A 46 -22.20 -4.30 3.82
CA VAL A 46 -21.31 -3.34 4.50
C VAL A 46 -20.65 -2.46 3.46
N ALA A 47 -20.64 -1.14 3.71
CA ALA A 47 -19.89 -0.17 2.91
C ALA A 47 -18.77 0.43 3.76
N LEU A 48 -17.56 0.48 3.19
CA LEU A 48 -16.35 0.98 3.85
C LEU A 48 -15.69 2.05 2.97
N GLU A 49 -15.35 3.18 3.58
CA GLU A 49 -14.67 4.30 2.95
C GLU A 49 -13.21 4.34 3.45
N GLU A 50 -12.26 4.17 2.54
CA GLU A 50 -10.81 4.27 2.77
C GLU A 50 -10.31 3.68 4.11
N PRO A 51 -10.66 2.42 4.46
CA PRO A 51 -10.30 1.84 5.74
C PRO A 51 -8.78 1.68 5.92
N GLU A 52 -8.00 1.80 4.83
CA GLU A 52 -6.55 1.63 4.81
C GLU A 52 -5.75 2.89 5.12
N ILE A 53 -6.39 4.07 5.19
CA ILE A 53 -5.71 5.37 5.25
C ILE A 53 -4.68 5.47 6.38
N SER A 54 -4.95 4.83 7.52
CA SER A 54 -4.09 4.84 8.70
C SER A 54 -3.23 3.57 8.83
N LEU A 55 -3.34 2.63 7.89
CA LEU A 55 -2.80 1.28 8.02
C LEU A 55 -1.49 1.13 7.22
N HIS A 56 -0.46 0.58 7.87
CA HIS A 56 0.80 0.27 7.21
C HIS A 56 0.58 -0.69 6.01
N PRO A 57 1.27 -0.51 4.86
CA PRO A 57 1.08 -1.34 3.67
C PRO A 57 1.13 -2.85 3.93
N ASP A 58 2.07 -3.31 4.76
CA ASP A 58 2.20 -4.73 5.12
C ASP A 58 0.95 -5.31 5.82
N ASN A 59 0.12 -4.47 6.46
CA ASN A 59 -1.12 -4.87 7.11
C ASN A 59 -2.36 -4.75 6.21
N GLN A 60 -2.26 -4.09 5.06
CA GLN A 60 -3.38 -3.91 4.12
C GLN A 60 -3.80 -5.23 3.47
N GLU A 61 -2.84 -6.11 3.15
CA GLU A 61 -3.12 -7.47 2.67
C GLU A 61 -3.89 -8.29 3.70
N LEU A 62 -3.49 -8.21 4.98
CA LEU A 62 -4.19 -8.87 6.07
C LEU A 62 -5.63 -8.35 6.21
N MET A 63 -5.82 -7.03 6.14
CA MET A 63 -7.15 -6.43 6.17
C MET A 63 -8.03 -6.95 5.04
N ARG A 64 -7.50 -6.98 3.80
CA ARG A 64 -8.22 -7.53 2.65
C ARG A 64 -8.67 -8.97 2.91
N ASP A 65 -7.75 -9.81 3.38
CA ASP A 65 -8.04 -11.23 3.60
C ASP A 65 -9.10 -11.43 4.69
N VAL A 66 -9.05 -10.64 5.76
CA VAL A 66 -10.07 -10.65 6.81
C VAL A 66 -11.44 -10.22 6.28
N LEU A 67 -11.51 -9.15 5.47
CA LEU A 67 -12.77 -8.69 4.86
C LEU A 67 -13.35 -9.73 3.90
N LEU A 68 -12.51 -10.34 3.06
CA LEU A 68 -12.92 -11.41 2.15
C LEU A 68 -13.44 -12.63 2.92
N GLU A 69 -12.84 -12.96 4.06
CA GLU A 69 -13.29 -14.08 4.89
C GLU A 69 -14.68 -13.83 5.50
N GLN A 70 -15.03 -12.57 5.82
CA GLN A 70 -16.39 -12.25 6.30
C GLN A 70 -17.44 -12.57 5.24
N VAL A 71 -17.12 -12.34 3.96
CA VAL A 71 -18.01 -12.69 2.84
C VAL A 71 -18.03 -14.19 2.59
N ARG A 72 -16.86 -14.83 2.57
CA ARG A 72 -16.74 -16.28 2.30
C ARG A 72 -17.41 -17.16 3.36
N SER A 73 -17.33 -16.75 4.61
CA SER A 73 -17.98 -17.44 5.73
C SER A 73 -19.50 -17.22 5.77
N GLY A 74 -20.03 -16.30 4.96
CA GLY A 74 -21.44 -15.93 4.95
C GLY A 74 -21.86 -15.07 6.14
N LEU A 75 -20.90 -14.44 6.84
CA LEU A 75 -21.21 -13.48 7.90
C LEU A 75 -21.82 -12.19 7.33
N VAL A 76 -21.35 -11.79 6.14
CA VAL A 76 -21.85 -10.65 5.36
C VAL A 76 -22.07 -11.12 3.93
N ASP A 77 -23.16 -10.72 3.28
CA ASP A 77 -23.45 -11.11 1.90
C ASP A 77 -22.58 -10.34 0.89
N GLN A 78 -22.33 -9.06 1.16
CA GLN A 78 -21.55 -8.19 0.29
C GLN A 78 -20.80 -7.08 1.05
N ILE A 79 -19.56 -6.83 0.63
CA ILE A 79 -18.79 -5.66 1.06
C ILE A 79 -18.56 -4.75 -0.16
N LEU A 80 -18.89 -3.47 0.00
CA LEU A 80 -18.54 -2.37 -0.90
C LEU A 80 -17.37 -1.62 -0.28
N LEU A 81 -16.27 -1.52 -0.99
CA LEU A 81 -15.04 -0.93 -0.47
C LEU A 81 -14.55 0.14 -1.43
N GLU A 82 -14.47 1.37 -0.94
CA GLU A 82 -13.72 2.45 -1.58
C GLU A 82 -12.29 2.42 -1.07
N SER A 83 -11.33 2.43 -2.00
CA SER A 83 -9.91 2.40 -1.69
C SER A 83 -9.09 3.03 -2.81
N HIS A 84 -7.96 3.60 -2.43
CA HIS A 84 -6.96 4.09 -3.37
C HIS A 84 -5.84 3.07 -3.64
N VAL A 85 -5.86 1.90 -2.98
CA VAL A 85 -4.80 0.91 -3.06
C VAL A 85 -5.25 -0.33 -3.84
N PRO A 86 -4.52 -0.74 -4.90
CA PRO A 86 -4.90 -1.88 -5.76
C PRO A 86 -5.03 -3.23 -5.03
N VAL A 87 -4.44 -3.36 -3.83
CA VAL A 87 -4.54 -4.58 -3.02
C VAL A 87 -6.00 -4.93 -2.70
N PHE A 88 -6.87 -3.94 -2.63
CA PHE A 88 -8.29 -4.08 -2.33
C PHE A 88 -9.20 -4.29 -3.55
N ASP A 89 -8.65 -4.32 -4.76
CA ASP A 89 -9.43 -4.54 -5.97
C ASP A 89 -10.13 -5.92 -5.91
N GLY A 90 -11.46 -5.91 -5.99
CA GLY A 90 -12.31 -7.11 -6.00
C GLY A 90 -12.24 -7.88 -7.32
N PRO A 91 -13.24 -8.68 -7.71
CA PRO A 91 -13.33 -9.22 -9.08
C PRO A 91 -13.77 -8.14 -10.10
N GLU A 92 -14.59 -7.19 -9.67
CA GLU A 92 -15.02 -6.01 -10.41
C GLU A 92 -14.66 -4.75 -9.61
N VAL A 93 -14.36 -3.66 -10.31
CA VAL A 93 -14.12 -2.34 -9.71
C VAL A 93 -15.07 -1.32 -10.34
N ILE A 94 -15.53 -0.38 -9.53
CA ILE A 94 -16.27 0.80 -9.99
C ILE A 94 -15.28 1.96 -9.96
N ARG A 95 -14.97 2.53 -11.12
CA ARG A 95 -14.04 3.66 -11.23
C ARG A 95 -14.83 4.95 -11.37
N PHE A 96 -14.46 5.93 -10.57
CA PHE A 96 -14.95 7.30 -10.65
C PHE A 96 -13.87 8.15 -11.31
N ARG A 97 -14.26 8.95 -12.30
CA ARG A 97 -13.38 9.92 -12.97
C ARG A 97 -14.12 11.24 -13.10
N ARG A 98 -13.38 12.34 -13.09
CA ARG A 98 -13.93 13.66 -13.43
C ARG A 98 -13.71 13.92 -14.91
N SER A 99 -14.78 14.19 -15.66
CA SER A 99 -14.70 14.56 -17.06
C SER A 99 -14.07 15.94 -17.23
N GLU A 100 -13.61 16.25 -18.44
CA GLU A 100 -13.11 17.59 -18.79
C GLU A 100 -14.16 18.70 -18.58
N GLN A 101 -15.45 18.32 -18.61
CA GLN A 101 -16.59 19.21 -18.38
C GLN A 101 -16.96 19.30 -16.89
N GLY A 102 -16.20 18.65 -16.01
CA GLY A 102 -16.37 18.71 -14.56
C GLY A 102 -17.40 17.75 -13.98
N ALA A 103 -18.01 16.88 -14.79
CA ALA A 103 -18.98 15.87 -14.36
C ALA A 103 -18.29 14.61 -13.81
N THR A 104 -18.96 13.86 -12.92
CA THR A 104 -18.48 12.54 -12.47
C THR A 104 -18.90 11.47 -13.47
N GLU A 105 -17.93 10.82 -14.08
CA GLU A 105 -18.09 9.64 -14.91
C GLU A 105 -17.85 8.38 -14.06
N VAL A 106 -18.70 7.38 -14.24
CA VAL A 106 -18.63 6.12 -13.51
C VAL A 106 -18.57 4.97 -14.51
N SER A 107 -17.52 4.15 -14.43
CA SER A 107 -17.39 2.92 -15.22
C SER A 107 -17.28 1.72 -14.31
N ARG A 108 -17.96 0.62 -14.67
CA ARG A 108 -17.69 -0.70 -14.10
C ARG A 108 -16.70 -1.41 -15.00
N GLU A 109 -15.59 -1.85 -14.42
CA GLU A 109 -14.50 -2.51 -15.14
C GLU A 109 -14.11 -3.80 -14.41
N PRO A 110 -13.63 -4.84 -15.12
CA PRO A 110 -12.98 -5.96 -14.46
C PRO A 110 -11.81 -5.43 -13.61
N SER A 111 -11.62 -6.00 -12.42
CA SER A 111 -10.44 -5.70 -11.60
C SER A 111 -9.14 -6.06 -12.30
N ARG A 112 -9.19 -7.04 -13.22
CA ARG A 112 -8.06 -7.39 -14.07
C ARG A 112 -7.57 -6.13 -14.75
N PRO A 113 -6.38 -5.65 -14.39
CA PRO A 113 -5.84 -4.52 -15.10
C PRO A 113 -5.58 -5.01 -16.52
N LYS A 114 -5.59 -4.08 -17.48
CA LYS A 114 -4.84 -4.24 -18.73
C LYS A 114 -3.36 -4.65 -18.48
N ASP A 115 -2.92 -4.61 -17.22
CA ASP A 115 -1.59 -4.97 -16.75
C ASP A 115 -1.40 -6.44 -16.32
N ALA A 116 -2.35 -7.37 -16.32
CA ALA A 116 -2.01 -8.74 -15.90
C ALA A 116 -0.99 -9.38 -16.85
N ASP A 117 -1.27 -9.25 -18.16
CA ASP A 117 -0.35 -9.66 -19.22
C ASP A 117 0.90 -8.77 -19.26
N LEU A 118 0.75 -7.45 -19.09
CA LEU A 118 1.89 -6.53 -19.01
C LEU A 118 2.78 -6.81 -17.80
N SER A 119 2.21 -7.15 -16.65
CA SER A 119 2.95 -7.45 -15.42
C SER A 119 3.64 -8.80 -15.53
N ALA A 120 3.02 -9.78 -16.19
CA ALA A 120 3.66 -11.05 -16.51
C ALA A 120 4.83 -10.85 -17.48
N GLN A 121 4.63 -10.11 -18.57
CA GLN A 121 5.67 -9.74 -19.54
C GLN A 121 6.77 -8.89 -18.91
N ALA A 122 6.41 -7.89 -18.11
CA ALA A 122 7.35 -7.05 -17.37
C ALA A 122 8.19 -7.89 -16.42
N ARG A 123 7.56 -8.78 -15.64
CA ARG A 123 8.26 -9.69 -14.73
C ARG A 123 9.20 -10.64 -15.47
N GLU A 124 8.79 -11.18 -16.61
CA GLU A 124 9.65 -12.02 -17.46
C GLU A 124 10.85 -11.22 -17.99
N ALA A 125 10.64 -9.95 -18.33
CA ALA A 125 11.69 -9.01 -18.72
C ALA A 125 12.48 -8.42 -17.53
N GLY A 126 12.22 -8.85 -16.29
CA GLY A 126 12.89 -8.37 -15.08
C GLY A 126 12.40 -7.03 -14.53
N ALA A 127 11.36 -6.44 -15.12
CA ALA A 127 10.71 -5.22 -14.64
C ALA A 127 9.72 -5.52 -13.51
N LYS A 128 9.75 -4.68 -12.47
CA LYS A 128 8.82 -4.73 -11.34
C LYS A 128 7.98 -3.46 -11.27
N LYS A 129 6.67 -3.66 -11.09
CA LYS A 129 5.72 -2.57 -10.88
C LYS A 129 5.78 -2.16 -9.41
N GLU A 130 6.01 -0.87 -9.17
CA GLU A 130 5.94 -0.25 -7.84
C GLU A 130 4.96 0.93 -7.90
N TRP A 131 4.32 1.20 -6.77
CA TRP A 131 3.46 2.38 -6.64
C TRP A 131 4.29 3.60 -6.24
N VAL A 132 3.98 4.75 -6.83
CA VAL A 132 4.55 6.05 -6.45
C VAL A 132 3.46 6.86 -5.77
N THR A 133 3.71 7.33 -4.55
CA THR A 133 2.75 8.17 -3.81
C THR A 133 2.65 9.56 -4.47
N SER A 134 1.62 10.33 -4.08
CA SER A 134 1.45 11.72 -4.55
C SER A 134 2.65 12.62 -4.25
N ASP A 135 3.35 12.34 -3.16
CA ASP A 135 4.55 13.08 -2.74
C ASP A 135 5.82 12.59 -3.45
N GLY A 136 5.69 11.66 -4.41
CA GLY A 136 6.80 11.15 -5.22
C GLY A 136 7.60 10.03 -4.58
N TYR A 137 7.14 9.45 -3.46
CA TYR A 137 7.85 8.35 -2.82
C TYR A 137 7.48 7.01 -3.44
N THR A 138 8.49 6.17 -3.65
CA THR A 138 8.30 4.76 -3.99
C THR A 138 9.34 3.92 -3.28
N ARG A 139 8.98 2.68 -2.98
CA ARG A 139 9.91 1.73 -2.37
C ARG A 139 10.72 1.08 -3.47
N LEU A 140 12.05 1.20 -3.41
CA LEU A 140 12.92 0.46 -4.33
C LEU A 140 12.74 -1.05 -4.12
N PRO A 141 12.52 -1.83 -5.21
CA PRO A 141 12.44 -3.29 -5.12
C PRO A 141 13.63 -3.90 -4.40
N LYS A 142 13.41 -5.01 -3.69
CA LYS A 142 14.48 -5.68 -2.93
C LYS A 142 15.66 -6.07 -3.81
N GLU A 143 15.38 -6.55 -5.01
CA GLU A 143 16.38 -6.93 -6.02
C GLU A 143 17.19 -5.72 -6.46
N MET A 144 16.53 -4.61 -6.81
CA MET A 144 17.21 -3.37 -7.18
C MET A 144 18.12 -2.84 -6.06
N ARG A 145 17.66 -2.87 -4.80
CA ARG A 145 18.52 -2.50 -3.66
C ARG A 145 19.70 -3.46 -3.49
N SER A 146 19.54 -4.72 -3.83
CA SER A 146 20.62 -5.70 -3.79
C SER A 146 21.64 -5.44 -4.89
N ASP A 147 21.17 -5.24 -6.12
CA ASP A 147 22.00 -5.03 -7.31
C ASP A 147 22.79 -3.72 -7.24
N LEU A 148 22.22 -2.70 -6.60
CA LEU A 148 22.85 -1.40 -6.40
C LEU A 148 23.66 -1.30 -5.10
N GLY A 149 23.72 -2.34 -4.27
CA GLY A 149 24.45 -2.30 -3.00
C GLY A 149 23.85 -1.37 -1.94
N LEU A 150 22.54 -1.08 -2.01
CA LEU A 150 21.82 -0.14 -1.14
C LEU A 150 21.04 -0.85 -0.01
N GLN A 151 21.43 -2.07 0.38
CA GLN A 151 20.72 -2.86 1.38
C GLN A 151 20.72 -2.18 2.77
N THR A 152 21.79 -1.46 3.09
CA THR A 152 21.97 -0.69 4.34
C THR A 152 21.56 0.77 4.20
N GLY A 153 21.01 1.17 3.04
CA GLY A 153 20.77 2.57 2.69
C GLY A 153 21.95 3.21 1.96
N GLY A 154 21.69 4.34 1.30
CA GLY A 154 22.66 5.09 0.51
C GLY A 154 21.93 6.04 -0.45
N TYR A 155 22.70 6.78 -1.24
CA TYR A 155 22.15 7.72 -2.22
C TYR A 155 21.91 7.04 -3.56
N LEU A 156 20.83 7.44 -4.23
CA LEU A 156 20.48 7.02 -5.57
C LEU A 156 20.16 8.27 -6.39
N TRP A 157 20.80 8.41 -7.55
CA TRP A 157 20.65 9.56 -8.42
C TRP A 157 19.77 9.16 -9.62
N PHE A 158 18.73 9.95 -9.87
CA PHE A 158 17.91 9.80 -11.07
C PHE A 158 18.40 10.79 -12.12
N LEU A 159 18.96 10.27 -13.22
CA LEU A 159 19.50 11.06 -14.30
C LEU A 159 18.69 10.83 -15.58
N ARG A 160 18.42 11.91 -16.32
CA ARG A 160 17.92 11.84 -17.69
C ARG A 160 18.99 12.35 -18.65
N PRO A 161 19.80 11.48 -19.27
CA PRO A 161 20.99 11.90 -20.01
C PRO A 161 20.70 12.81 -21.20
N THR A 162 19.57 12.59 -21.89
CA THR A 162 19.05 13.47 -22.94
C THR A 162 17.52 13.58 -22.83
N PRO A 163 16.88 14.63 -23.36
CA PRO A 163 15.43 14.78 -23.28
C PRO A 163 14.61 13.61 -23.85
N GLU A 164 15.16 12.91 -24.84
CA GLU A 164 14.54 11.79 -25.55
C GLU A 164 14.77 10.44 -24.86
N ARG A 165 15.63 10.38 -23.83
CA ARG A 165 15.91 9.17 -23.05
C ARG A 165 15.06 9.09 -21.80
N GLN A 166 14.88 7.86 -21.32
CA GLN A 166 14.19 7.59 -20.06
C GLN A 166 15.05 8.02 -18.85
N TRP A 167 14.41 8.20 -17.71
CA TRP A 167 15.11 8.37 -16.44
C TRP A 167 15.79 7.06 -16.05
N GLU A 168 17.03 7.16 -15.63
CA GLU A 168 17.85 6.03 -15.20
C GLU A 168 18.30 6.27 -13.75
N ALA A 169 18.41 5.19 -12.98
CA ALA A 169 18.87 5.23 -11.59
C ALA A 169 20.35 4.83 -11.52
N TRP A 170 21.17 5.67 -10.90
CA TRP A 170 22.63 5.55 -10.87
C TRP A 170 23.15 5.65 -9.43
N THR A 171 24.19 4.89 -9.10
CA THR A 171 24.99 5.09 -7.88
C THR A 171 26.09 6.15 -8.12
N ALA A 172 26.70 6.63 -7.04
CA ALA A 172 27.79 7.61 -7.10
C ALA A 172 28.95 7.07 -7.97
N ASP A 173 29.42 5.86 -7.67
CA ASP A 173 30.50 5.20 -8.42
C ASP A 173 30.21 5.09 -9.92
N GLN A 174 28.94 4.88 -10.29
CA GLN A 174 28.55 4.80 -11.70
C GLN A 174 28.54 6.18 -12.37
N LEU A 175 28.13 7.23 -11.65
CA LEU A 175 28.23 8.61 -12.13
C LEU A 175 29.69 9.03 -12.28
N ASP A 176 30.51 8.76 -11.29
CA ASP A 176 31.94 9.08 -11.29
C ASP A 176 32.66 8.35 -12.42
N GLY A 177 32.40 7.05 -12.58
CA GLY A 177 32.96 6.26 -13.67
C GLY A 177 32.54 6.75 -15.07
N ARG A 178 31.35 7.36 -15.19
CA ARG A 178 30.81 7.83 -16.47
C ARG A 178 31.21 9.27 -16.81
N PHE A 179 31.21 10.15 -15.82
CA PHE A 179 31.38 11.59 -16.01
C PHE A 179 32.69 12.14 -15.43
N GLY A 180 33.44 11.32 -14.69
CA GLY A 180 34.70 11.73 -14.07
C GLY A 180 34.51 12.78 -12.97
N TRP A 181 33.32 12.85 -12.38
CA TRP A 181 33.05 13.73 -11.24
C TRP A 181 33.84 13.18 -10.07
N LYS A 182 34.85 13.93 -9.61
CA LYS A 182 35.47 13.68 -8.32
C LYS A 182 34.86 14.67 -7.34
N ASP A 183 34.60 14.21 -6.12
CA ASP A 183 34.45 15.12 -4.98
C ASP A 183 35.78 15.87 -4.80
N GLU A 184 35.89 17.06 -5.39
CA GLU A 184 36.89 18.05 -5.00
C GLU A 184 36.48 18.68 -3.66
N GLU A 185 36.36 17.91 -2.57
CA GLU A 185 36.15 18.50 -1.24
C GLU A 185 36.45 17.53 -0.08
N GLN A 186 37.73 17.24 0.15
CA GLN A 186 38.28 17.11 1.52
C GLN A 186 39.74 17.62 1.55
N GLU A 187 39.92 18.92 1.38
CA GLU A 187 41.07 19.64 1.95
C GLU A 187 40.56 20.93 2.59
N LYS A 188 40.18 20.83 3.86
CA LYS A 188 40.34 21.88 4.88
C LYS A 188 40.19 21.31 6.29
#